data_AF-G8LUE7-F1
#
_entry.id   AF-G8LUE7-F1
#
_cell.length_a   1.000
_cell.length_b   1.000
_cell.length_c   1.000
_cell.angle_alpha   90.00
_cell.angle_beta   90.00
_cell.angle_gamma   90.00
#
_symmetry.space_group_name_H-M   'P 1'
#
loop_
_entity.id
_entity.type
_entity.pdbx_description
1 polymer ?
#
loop_
_entity_poly.entity_id
_entity_poly.type
_entity_poly.pdbx_seq_one_letter_code
_entity_poly.pdbx_strand_id
1 'polypeptide(L)'
;MDLLEYKIKLLHTIVTGMEGYNHSFFSFVIDHNITEEQTGIIMKALTLLKDRLTDGKVSEEIGEVMEGNSKHLKMLDKAALPSFTDFKEFSQALLGDEINPEYLLKSIYMQNIHKELCEYLLKDLKK
;
A
#
# COMPACT_ATOMS: atom_id res chain seq x y z
N MET A 1 -18.91 19.84 -6.97
CA MET A 1 -18.03 18.70 -6.64
C MET A 1 -18.82 17.65 -5.85
N ASP A 2 -19.70 18.11 -4.96
CA ASP A 2 -20.45 17.33 -3.97
C ASP A 2 -21.31 16.18 -4.52
N LEU A 3 -21.93 16.36 -5.70
CA LEU A 3 -22.77 15.29 -6.27
C LEU A 3 -21.96 14.07 -6.72
N LEU A 4 -20.76 14.26 -7.26
CA LEU A 4 -19.93 13.16 -7.72
C LEU A 4 -19.36 12.39 -6.52
N GLU A 5 -18.87 13.12 -5.51
CA GLU A 5 -18.37 12.52 -4.27
C GLU A 5 -19.48 11.75 -3.53
N TYR A 6 -20.68 12.31 -3.45
CA TYR A 6 -21.84 11.61 -2.90
C TYR A 6 -22.18 10.34 -3.67
N LYS A 7 -22.17 10.38 -5.01
CA LYS A 7 -22.39 9.20 -5.85
C LYS A 7 -21.32 8.12 -5.62
N ILE A 8 -20.06 8.50 -5.46
CA ILE A 8 -18.96 7.57 -5.16
C ILE A 8 -19.18 6.92 -3.79
N LYS A 9 -19.53 7.68 -2.75
CA LYS A 9 -19.83 7.15 -1.41
C LYS A 9 -21.02 6.19 -1.41
N LEU A 10 -22.06 6.47 -2.19
CA LEU A 10 -23.20 5.56 -2.36
C LEU A 10 -22.78 4.25 -3.03
N LEU A 11 -22.03 4.34 -4.14
CA LEU A 11 -21.52 3.15 -4.84
C LEU A 11 -20.62 2.32 -3.92
N HIS A 12 -19.75 2.97 -3.16
CA HIS A 12 -18.90 2.32 -2.18
C HIS A 12 -19.70 1.60 -1.10
N THR A 13 -20.71 2.26 -0.51
CA THR A 13 -21.63 1.63 0.46
C THR A 13 -22.29 0.39 -0.11
N ILE A 14 -22.79 0.46 -1.35
CA ILE A 14 -23.42 -0.67 -2.04
C ILE A 14 -22.42 -1.82 -2.18
N VAL A 15 -21.21 -1.54 -2.67
CA VAL A 15 -20.15 -2.54 -2.87
C VAL A 15 -19.72 -3.17 -1.54
N THR A 16 -19.60 -2.38 -0.47
CA THR A 16 -19.28 -2.92 0.87
C THR A 16 -20.40 -3.77 1.47
N GLY A 17 -21.65 -3.54 1.06
CA GLY A 17 -22.80 -4.35 1.45
C GLY A 17 -22.98 -5.63 0.63
N MET A 18 -22.23 -5.81 -0.47
CA MET A 18 -22.26 -7.04 -1.26
C MET A 18 -21.45 -8.13 -0.56
N GLU A 19 -22.14 -9.18 -0.14
CA GLU A 19 -21.49 -10.37 0.42
C GLU A 19 -20.60 -11.07 -0.63
N GLY A 20 -19.45 -11.58 -0.20
CA GLY A 20 -18.58 -12.42 -1.02
C GLY A 20 -17.42 -11.71 -1.73
N TYR A 21 -17.32 -10.38 -1.65
CA TYR A 21 -16.18 -9.64 -2.20
C TYR A 21 -15.37 -8.92 -1.13
N ASN A 22 -14.04 -9.07 -1.19
CA ASN A 22 -13.13 -8.33 -0.33
C ASN A 22 -12.58 -7.11 -1.07
N HIS A 23 -12.97 -5.93 -0.60
CA HIS A 23 -12.53 -4.64 -1.13
C HIS A 23 -11.81 -3.80 -0.08
N SER A 24 -11.24 -4.41 0.97
CA SER A 24 -10.72 -3.67 2.13
C SER A 24 -9.69 -2.60 1.74
N PHE A 25 -8.78 -2.86 0.80
CA PHE A 25 -7.80 -1.87 0.36
C PHE A 25 -8.43 -0.74 -0.47
N PHE A 26 -9.31 -1.05 -1.43
CA PHE A 26 -9.97 0.00 -2.20
C PHE A 26 -10.97 0.82 -1.38
N SER A 27 -11.61 0.19 -0.38
CA SER A 27 -12.38 0.93 0.62
C SER A 27 -11.49 1.89 1.39
N PHE A 28 -10.33 1.43 1.86
CA PHE A 28 -9.35 2.29 2.53
C PHE A 28 -8.93 3.47 1.65
N VAL A 29 -8.67 3.24 0.36
CA VAL A 29 -8.32 4.27 -0.62
C VAL A 29 -9.43 5.33 -0.75
N ILE A 30 -10.69 4.90 -0.86
CA ILE A 30 -11.85 5.79 -0.97
C ILE A 30 -12.05 6.58 0.33
N ASP A 31 -12.02 5.91 1.48
CA ASP A 31 -12.29 6.51 2.79
C ASP A 31 -11.26 7.59 3.17
N HIS A 32 -10.03 7.44 2.68
CA HIS A 32 -8.92 8.36 2.95
C HIS A 32 -8.60 9.31 1.78
N ASN A 33 -9.44 9.34 0.74
CA ASN A 33 -9.25 10.17 -0.46
C ASN A 33 -7.86 10.00 -1.10
N ILE A 34 -7.33 8.77 -1.11
CA ILE A 34 -6.02 8.48 -1.68
C ILE A 34 -6.11 8.58 -3.20
N THR A 35 -5.21 9.34 -3.80
CA THR A 35 -5.19 9.58 -5.24
C THR A 35 -4.75 8.34 -6.02
N GLU A 36 -5.04 8.32 -7.33
CA GLU A 36 -4.55 7.28 -8.23
C GLU A 36 -3.02 7.21 -8.25
N GLU A 37 -2.35 8.37 -8.25
CA GLU A 37 -0.89 8.46 -8.19
C GLU A 37 -0.34 7.81 -6.92
N GLN A 38 -0.88 8.16 -5.75
CA GLN A 38 -0.49 7.57 -4.47
C GLN A 38 -0.75 6.07 -4.45
N THR A 39 -1.90 5.62 -4.96
CA THR A 39 -2.24 4.19 -5.06
C THR A 39 -1.22 3.46 -5.95
N GLY A 40 -0.85 4.02 -7.09
CA GLY A 40 0.18 3.48 -7.97
C GLY A 40 1.56 3.39 -7.28
N ILE A 41 1.91 4.38 -6.48
CA ILE A 41 3.15 4.37 -5.69
C ILE A 41 3.10 3.29 -4.60
N ILE A 42 1.98 3.11 -3.90
CA ILE A 42 1.79 2.02 -2.92
C ILE A 42 2.02 0.66 -3.59
N MET A 43 1.41 0.43 -4.75
CA MET A 43 1.57 -0.85 -5.46
C MET A 43 3.03 -1.09 -5.87
N LYS A 44 3.72 -0.08 -6.39
CA LYS A 44 5.15 -0.17 -6.72
C LYS A 44 6.01 -0.45 -5.48
N ALA A 45 5.72 0.20 -4.36
CA ALA A 45 6.41 -0.01 -3.10
C ALA A 45 6.24 -1.45 -2.59
N LEU A 46 5.03 -2.02 -2.68
CA LEU A 46 4.78 -3.41 -2.30
C LEU A 46 5.56 -4.39 -3.18
N THR A 47 5.63 -4.15 -4.49
CA THR A 47 6.47 -4.96 -5.39
C THR A 47 7.94 -4.88 -4.99
N LEU A 48 8.46 -3.67 -4.74
CA LEU A 48 9.85 -3.49 -4.33
C LEU A 48 10.17 -4.20 -3.02
N LEU A 49 9.31 -4.08 -2.01
CA LEU A 49 9.49 -4.75 -0.73
C LEU A 49 9.39 -6.27 -0.86
N LYS A 50 8.54 -6.78 -1.76
CA LYS A 50 8.45 -8.21 -2.08
C LYS A 50 9.75 -8.71 -2.72
N ASP A 51 10.31 -7.98 -3.66
CA ASP A 51 11.56 -8.36 -4.33
C ASP A 51 12.72 -8.37 -3.33
N ARG A 52 12.80 -7.36 -2.46
CA ARG A 52 13.75 -7.34 -1.33
C ARG A 52 13.58 -8.54 -0.40
N LEU A 53 12.35 -8.98 -0.14
CA LEU A 53 12.08 -10.15 0.71
C LEU A 53 12.50 -11.46 0.04
N THR A 54 12.32 -11.59 -1.28
CA THR A 54 12.50 -12.85 -2.02
C THR A 54 13.94 -13.02 -2.51
N ASP A 55 14.50 -11.99 -3.13
CA ASP A 55 15.77 -12.05 -3.86
C ASP A 55 16.91 -11.30 -3.15
N GLY A 56 16.60 -10.61 -2.03
CA GLY A 56 17.55 -9.80 -1.29
C GLY A 56 18.07 -8.57 -2.06
N LYS A 57 17.51 -8.29 -3.25
CA LYS A 57 17.82 -7.16 -4.12
C LYS A 57 16.55 -6.65 -4.79
N VAL A 58 16.53 -5.37 -5.12
CA VAL A 58 15.50 -4.77 -5.98
C VAL A 58 15.82 -5.18 -7.43
N SER A 59 14.82 -5.64 -8.21
CA SER A 59 15.07 -6.02 -9.61
C SER A 59 15.50 -4.79 -10.44
N GLU A 60 16.37 -5.00 -11.44
CA GLU A 60 16.86 -3.91 -12.31
C GLU A 60 15.70 -3.22 -13.07
N GLU A 61 14.61 -3.96 -13.38
CA GLU A 61 13.39 -3.41 -13.98
C GLU A 61 12.69 -2.38 -13.07
N ILE A 62 12.77 -2.56 -11.74
CA ILE A 62 12.25 -1.58 -10.76
C ILE A 62 13.23 -0.41 -10.58
N GLY A 63 14.54 -0.65 -10.75
CA GLY A 63 15.56 0.41 -10.75
C GLY A 63 15.27 1.50 -11.78
N GLU A 64 14.85 1.12 -12.99
CA GLU A 64 14.40 2.08 -14.02
C GLU A 64 13.08 2.78 -13.63
N VAL A 65 12.17 2.10 -12.93
CA VAL A 65 10.92 2.71 -12.40
C VAL A 65 11.22 3.77 -11.32
N MET A 66 12.31 3.63 -10.57
CA MET A 66 12.77 4.60 -9.55
C MET A 66 13.42 5.86 -10.15
N GLU A 67 13.93 5.80 -11.37
CA GLU A 67 14.49 6.98 -12.06
C GLU A 67 13.38 7.98 -12.48
N GLY A 68 12.16 7.49 -12.71
CA GLY A 68 11.02 8.32 -13.11
C GLY A 68 10.00 8.66 -12.00
N ASN A 69 10.02 7.99 -10.84
CA ASN A 69 8.93 8.10 -9.85
C ASN A 69 9.39 8.36 -8.41
N SER A 70 8.80 9.42 -7.84
CA SER A 70 8.55 9.67 -6.41
C SER A 70 9.72 9.42 -5.44
N LYS A 71 10.22 10.51 -4.84
CA LYS A 71 11.16 10.52 -3.70
C LYS A 71 10.86 9.49 -2.60
N HIS A 72 9.59 9.10 -2.43
CA HIS A 72 9.15 8.13 -1.43
C HIS A 72 9.62 6.71 -1.73
N LEU A 73 9.74 6.29 -3.00
CA LEU A 73 10.18 4.93 -3.34
C LEU A 73 11.65 4.73 -2.99
N LYS A 74 12.49 5.77 -3.17
CA LYS A 74 13.91 5.73 -2.79
C LYS A 74 14.13 5.49 -1.30
N MET A 75 13.16 5.81 -0.44
CA MET A 75 13.23 5.50 0.99
C MET A 75 13.23 3.99 1.27
N LEU A 76 12.75 3.20 0.32
CA LEU A 76 12.66 1.74 0.42
C LEU A 76 13.83 1.02 -0.25
N ASP A 77 14.74 1.73 -0.91
CA ASP A 77 15.95 1.16 -1.51
C ASP A 77 17.02 0.89 -0.43
N LYS A 78 16.88 -0.25 0.23
CA LYS A 78 17.78 -0.70 1.31
C LYS A 78 18.20 -2.15 1.04
N ALA A 79 19.46 -2.47 1.29
CA ALA A 79 20.00 -3.83 1.15
C ALA A 79 19.52 -4.81 2.25
N ALA A 80 18.97 -4.29 3.37
CA ALA A 80 18.41 -5.11 4.42
C ALA A 80 17.05 -5.70 4.04
N LEU A 81 16.60 -6.74 4.76
CA LEU A 81 15.22 -7.24 4.64
C LEU A 81 14.20 -6.12 4.93
N PRO A 82 13.04 -6.14 4.29
CA PRO A 82 12.01 -5.14 4.57
C PRO A 82 11.54 -5.28 6.02
N SER A 83 11.15 -4.17 6.65
CA SER A 83 10.58 -4.16 8.00
C SER A 83 9.25 -3.44 8.03
N PHE A 84 8.44 -3.66 9.07
CA PHE A 84 7.23 -2.87 9.25
C PHE A 84 7.55 -1.38 9.40
N THR A 85 8.70 -1.05 10.01
CA THR A 85 9.19 0.33 10.13
C THR A 85 9.44 0.96 8.76
N ASP A 86 10.06 0.24 7.82
CA ASP A 86 10.25 0.73 6.44
C ASP A 86 8.89 1.08 5.79
N PHE A 87 7.91 0.19 5.94
CA PHE A 87 6.56 0.40 5.39
C PHE A 87 5.84 1.58 6.06
N LYS A 88 5.96 1.71 7.38
CA LYS A 88 5.40 2.82 8.15
C LYS A 88 5.99 4.16 7.70
N GLU A 89 7.31 4.29 7.66
CA GLU A 89 7.98 5.53 7.25
C GLU A 89 7.58 5.93 5.82
N PHE A 90 7.54 4.96 4.90
CA PHE A 90 7.10 5.18 3.53
C PHE A 90 5.64 5.65 3.46
N SER A 91 4.72 4.93 4.11
CA SER A 91 3.29 5.22 4.02
C SER A 91 2.95 6.58 4.63
N GLN A 92 3.57 6.93 5.76
CA GLN A 92 3.41 8.25 6.37
C GLN A 92 4.00 9.37 5.50
N ALA A 93 5.18 9.15 4.90
CA ALA A 93 5.77 10.13 4.00
C ALA A 93 4.93 10.37 2.73
N LEU A 94 4.26 9.33 2.22
CA LEU A 94 3.42 9.42 1.01
C LEU A 94 2.01 9.96 1.28
N LEU A 95 1.41 9.61 2.42
CA LEU A 95 -0.02 9.79 2.68
C LEU A 95 -0.33 10.72 3.86
N GLY A 96 0.66 11.10 4.67
CA GLY A 96 0.47 11.90 5.88
C GLY A 96 0.51 11.06 7.17
N ASP A 97 0.75 11.74 8.29
CA ASP A 97 0.90 11.12 9.62
C ASP A 97 -0.43 10.62 10.20
N GLU A 98 -1.55 11.11 9.68
CA GLU A 98 -2.92 10.70 10.05
C GLU A 98 -3.27 9.27 9.62
N ILE A 99 -2.54 8.72 8.63
CA ILE A 99 -2.75 7.36 8.15
C ILE A 99 -2.22 6.35 9.17
N ASN A 100 -3.06 5.38 9.52
CA ASN A 100 -2.65 4.21 10.28
C ASN A 100 -1.98 3.17 9.36
N PRO A 101 -0.66 2.95 9.45
CA PRO A 101 0.06 2.03 8.55
C PRO A 101 -0.31 0.57 8.79
N GLU A 102 -0.63 0.19 10.04
CA GLU A 102 -1.08 -1.17 10.35
C GLU A 102 -2.42 -1.45 9.68
N TYR A 103 -3.35 -0.48 9.73
CA TYR A 103 -4.65 -0.63 9.09
C TYR A 103 -4.55 -0.67 7.56
N LEU A 104 -3.70 0.19 6.98
CA LEU A 104 -3.37 0.12 5.55
C LEU A 104 -2.83 -1.28 5.18
N LEU A 105 -1.83 -1.79 5.91
CA LEU A 105 -1.23 -3.10 5.63
C LEU A 105 -2.23 -4.25 5.77
N LYS A 106 -3.10 -4.21 6.79
CA LYS A 106 -4.19 -5.18 6.96
C LYS A 106 -5.19 -5.11 5.80
N SER A 107 -5.53 -3.92 5.33
CA SER A 107 -6.47 -3.75 4.22
C SER A 107 -5.93 -4.39 2.93
N ILE A 108 -4.62 -4.24 2.67
CA ILE A 108 -3.90 -4.84 1.55
C ILE A 108 -3.87 -6.38 1.70
N TYR A 109 -3.51 -6.87 2.88
CA TYR A 109 -3.50 -8.30 3.20
C TYR A 109 -4.85 -8.97 2.99
N MET A 110 -5.93 -8.35 3.49
CA MET A 110 -7.29 -8.86 3.39
C MET A 110 -7.72 -9.04 1.93
N GLN A 111 -7.25 -8.17 1.04
CA GLN A 111 -7.53 -8.24 -0.38
C GLN A 111 -6.57 -9.16 -1.17
N ASN A 112 -5.75 -9.97 -0.47
CA ASN A 112 -4.76 -10.90 -1.02
C ASN A 112 -3.69 -10.24 -1.92
N ILE A 113 -3.45 -8.94 -1.77
CA ILE A 113 -2.41 -8.23 -2.50
C ILE A 113 -1.07 -8.46 -1.79
N HIS A 114 -0.04 -8.95 -2.50
CA HIS A 114 1.29 -9.26 -1.93
C HIS A 114 1.21 -10.00 -0.57
N LYS A 115 0.36 -11.03 -0.48
CA LYS A 115 -0.05 -11.65 0.78
C LYS A 115 1.12 -12.08 1.67
N GLU A 116 2.12 -12.76 1.11
CA GLU A 116 3.30 -13.25 1.84
C GLU A 116 4.12 -12.11 2.45
N LEU A 117 4.31 -11.02 1.69
CA LEU A 117 4.95 -9.80 2.19
C LEU A 117 4.14 -9.19 3.33
N CYS A 118 2.82 -9.08 3.17
CA CYS A 118 1.98 -8.50 4.21
C CYS A 118 2.01 -9.34 5.48
N GLU A 119 1.95 -10.67 5.38
CA GLU A 119 2.10 -11.58 6.52
C GLU A 119 3.45 -11.41 7.20
N TYR A 120 4.52 -11.28 6.42
CA TYR A 120 5.87 -11.05 6.93
C TYR A 120 5.93 -9.74 7.74
N LEU A 121 5.46 -8.63 7.17
CA LEU A 121 5.48 -7.31 7.82
C LEU A 121 4.55 -7.24 9.04
N LEU A 122 3.39 -7.91 9.00
CA LEU A 122 2.48 -8.00 10.16
C LEU A 122 3.06 -8.86 11.30
N LYS A 123 3.90 -9.85 10.99
CA LYS A 123 4.65 -10.60 12.01
C LYS A 123 5.77 -9.75 12.61
N ASP A 124 6.44 -8.95 11.78
CA ASP A 124 7.49 -8.03 12.23
C ASP A 124 6.97 -6.99 13.22
N LEU A 125 5.77 -6.43 12.98
CA LEU A 125 5.08 -5.51 13.89
C LEU A 125 4.86 -6.06 15.31
N LYS A 126 4.77 -7.38 15.47
CA LYS A 126 4.48 -8.03 16.76
C LYS A 126 5.72 -8.35 17.59
N LYS A 127 6.91 -8.07 17.06
CA LYS A 127 8.19 -8.28 17.75
C LYS A 127 8.53 -7.06 18.61
#